data_AF-A0A4P6ZEL1-F1
#
_entry.id   AF-A0A4P6ZEL1-F1
#
_cell.length_a   1.000
_cell.length_b   1.000
_cell.length_c   1.000
_cell.angle_alpha   90.00
_cell.angle_beta   90.00
_cell.angle_gamma   90.00
#
_symmetry.space_group_name_H-M   'P 1'
#
loop_
_entity.id
_entity.type
_entity.pdbx_description
1 polymer ?
#
loop_
_entity_poly.entity_id
_entity_poly.type
_entity_poly.pdbx_seq_one_letter_code
_entity_poly.pdbx_strand_id
1 'polypeptide(L)' 'MLQLFLGLLILIFGVFLKTTKDPGFAKSKKFSWMFILIGILSIMGKLVIMYQQGEL' A
#
# COMPACT_ATOMS: atom_id res chain seq x y z
N MET A 1 6.19 14.11 -1.60
CA MET A 1 5.43 13.83 -0.35
C MET A 1 4.09 13.13 -0.57
N LEU A 2 3.17 13.65 -1.40
CA LEU A 2 1.82 13.05 -1.59
C LEU A 2 1.83 11.56 -2.01
N GLN A 3 2.75 11.11 -2.86
CA GLN A 3 2.84 9.70 -3.26
C GLN A 3 3.25 8.75 -2.13
N LEU A 4 4.10 9.18 -1.20
CA LEU A 4 4.43 8.37 -0.01
C LEU A 4 3.22 8.25 0.91
N PHE A 5 2.49 9.36 1.11
CA PHE A 5 1.25 9.36 1.88
C PHE A 5 0.20 8.45 1.25
N LEU A 6 0.02 8.52 -0.08
CA LEU A 6 -0.91 7.66 -0.80
C LEU A 6 -0.51 6.18 -0.72
N GLY A 7 0.78 5.87 -0.88
CA GLY A 7 1.32 4.53 -0.71
C GLY A 7 1.09 3.98 0.70
N LEU A 8 1.26 4.82 1.72
CA LEU A 8 0.99 4.47 3.12
C LEU A 8 -0.51 4.17 3.34
N LEU A 9 -1.39 5.00 2.78
CA LEU A 9 -2.84 4.87 2.90
C LEU A 9 -3.34 3.58 2.24
N ILE A 10 -2.80 3.24 1.06
CA ILE A 10 -3.07 1.97 0.36
C ILE A 10 -2.58 0.77 1.18
N LEU A 11 -1.40 0.88 1.80
CA LEU A 11 -0.86 -0.18 2.67
C LEU A 11 -1.73 -0.40 3.91
N ILE A 12 -2.11 0.67 4.60
CA ILE A 12 -3.00 0.62 5.76
C ILE A 12 -4.35 0.02 5.36
N PHE A 13 -4.90 0.43 4.22
CA PHE A 13 -6.15 -0.12 3.70
C PHE A 13 -6.05 -1.60 3.34
N GLY A 14 -4.93 -2.03 2.73
CA GLY A 14 -4.66 -3.44 2.45
C GLY A 14 -4.55 -4.28 3.71
N VAL A 15 -3.84 -3.79 4.74
CA VAL A 15 -3.75 -4.44 6.06
C VAL A 15 -5.12 -4.47 6.75
N PHE A 16 -5.89 -3.39 6.68
CA PHE A 16 -7.25 -3.32 7.21
C PHE A 16 -8.16 -4.35 6.56
N LEU A 17 -8.14 -4.46 5.23
CA LEU A 17 -8.90 -5.48 4.48
C LEU A 17 -8.49 -6.91 4.85
N LYS A 18 -7.21 -7.14 5.18
CA LYS A 18 -6.73 -8.45 5.64
C LYS A 18 -7.21 -8.77 7.06
N THR A 19 -7.26 -7.79 7.94
CA THR A 19 -7.63 -7.95 9.36
C THR A 19 -9.14 -7.95 9.57
N THR A 20 -9.91 -7.22 8.77
CA THR A 20 -11.36 -7.13 8.93
C THR A 20 -12.02 -8.50 8.82
N LYS A 21 -12.98 -8.76 9.73
CA LYS A 21 -13.78 -9.99 9.80
C LYS A 21 -15.21 -9.78 9.33
N ASP A 22 -15.49 -8.58 8.82
CA ASP A 22 -16.82 -8.19 8.43
C ASP A 22 -17.24 -8.94 7.15
N PRO A 23 -18.40 -9.65 7.16
CA PRO A 23 -18.82 -10.50 6.05
C PRO A 23 -19.06 -9.71 4.75
N GLY A 24 -19.32 -8.39 4.83
CA GLY A 24 -19.42 -7.52 3.66
C GLY A 24 -18.12 -7.42 2.85
N PHE A 25 -16.97 -7.67 3.49
CA PHE A 25 -15.66 -7.60 2.86
C PHE A 25 -15.06 -8.98 2.52
N ALA A 26 -15.81 -10.08 2.69
CA ALA A 26 -15.31 -11.44 2.47
C ALA A 26 -14.76 -11.66 1.05
N LYS A 27 -15.42 -11.11 0.02
CA LYS A 27 -14.92 -11.13 -1.37
C LYS A 27 -13.69 -10.25 -1.56
N SER A 28 -13.69 -9.07 -0.94
CA SER A 28 -12.62 -8.07 -1.04
C SER A 28 -11.34 -8.49 -0.30
N LYS A 29 -11.46 -9.38 0.69
CA LYS A 29 -10.34 -9.90 1.49
C LYS A 29 -9.28 -10.62 0.65
N LYS A 30 -9.66 -11.28 -0.44
CA LYS A 30 -8.70 -11.89 -1.38
C LYS A 30 -7.83 -10.85 -2.08
N PHE A 31 -8.34 -9.64 -2.29
CA PHE A 31 -7.61 -8.53 -2.89
C PHE A 31 -6.75 -7.76 -1.90
N SER A 32 -6.89 -8.00 -0.59
CA SER A 32 -6.07 -7.36 0.45
C SER A 32 -4.57 -7.50 0.17
N TRP A 33 -4.13 -8.69 -0.27
CA TRP A 33 -2.75 -8.94 -0.61
C TRP A 33 -2.26 -8.10 -1.80
N MET A 34 -3.13 -7.86 -2.78
CA MET A 34 -2.82 -7.02 -3.94
C MET A 34 -2.67 -5.55 -3.53
N PHE A 35 -3.54 -5.03 -2.65
CA PHE A 35 -3.39 -3.68 -2.11
C PHE A 35 -2.11 -3.52 -1.29
N ILE A 36 -1.76 -4.51 -0.45
CA ILE A 36 -0.51 -4.52 0.30
C ILE A 36 0.69 -4.50 -0.66
N LEU A 37 0.68 -5.35 -1.70
CA LEU A 37 1.76 -5.42 -2.68
C LEU A 37 1.94 -4.09 -3.43
N ILE A 38 0.83 -3.49 -3.89
CA ILE A 38 0.83 -2.21 -4.60
C ILE A 38 1.34 -1.09 -3.69
N GLY A 39 0.90 -1.03 -2.43
CA GLY A 39 1.37 -0.03 -1.48
C GLY A 39 2.87 -0.12 -1.22
N ILE A 40 3.40 -1.34 -1.04
CA ILE A 40 4.85 -1.58 -0.88
C ILE A 40 5.60 -1.13 -2.15
N LEU A 41 5.15 -1.56 -3.33
CA LEU A 41 5.76 -1.18 -4.61
C LEU A 41 5.75 0.33 -4.83
N SER A 42 4.69 1.03 -4.43
CA SER A 42 4.57 2.48 -4.57
C SER A 42 5.58 3.21 -3.67
N ILE A 43 5.73 2.77 -2.41
CA ILE A 43 6.70 3.33 -1.47
C ILE A 43 8.13 3.02 -1.95
N MET A 44 8.41 1.77 -2.31
CA MET A 44 9.72 1.34 -2.81
C MET A 44 10.10 2.09 -4.10
N GLY A 45 9.17 2.22 -5.05
CA GLY A 45 9.40 2.98 -6.28
C GLY A 45 9.73 4.44 -5.99
N LYS A 46 9.01 5.08 -5.05
CA LYS A 46 9.31 6.45 -4.66
C LYS A 46 10.66 6.58 -3.96
N LEU A 47 11.01 5.64 -3.09
CA LEU A 47 12.33 5.57 -2.42
C LEU A 47 13.46 5.42 -3.44
N VAL A 48 13.32 4.53 -4.42
CA VAL A 48 14.31 4.34 -5.48
C VAL A 48 14.49 5.61 -6.31
N ILE A 49 13.39 6.29 -6.66
CA ILE A 49 13.44 7.55 -7.41
C ILE A 49 14.16 8.63 -6.58
N MET A 50 13.79 8.81 -5.30
CA MET A 50 14.46 9.78 -4.41
C MET A 50 15.95 9.47 -4.26
N TYR A 51 16.32 8.19 -4.19
CA TYR A 51 17.71 7.75 -4.11
C TYR A 51 18.48 8.09 -5.39
N GLN A 52 17.88 7.87 -6.57
CA GLN A 52 18.50 8.24 -7.85
C GLN A 52 18.64 9.75 -8.03
N GLN A 53 17.74 10.54 -7.44
CA GLN A 53 17.79 12.00 -7.51
C GLN A 53 18.78 12.62 -6.50
N GLY A 54 19.40 11.81 -5.62
CA GLY A 54 20.29 12.32 -4.57
C GLY A 54 19.57 13.15 -3.50
N GLU A 55 18.25 12.99 -3.38
CA GLU A 55 17.41 13.68 -2.39
C GLU A 55 17.29 12.92 -1.06
N LEU A 56 18.06 11.84 -0.90
CA LEU A 56 18.06 10.92 0.25
C LEU A 56 19.36 11.03 1.06
#